data_AF-A0AAV1JJR3-F1
#
_entry.id   AF-A0AAV1JJR3-F1
#
_cell.length_a   1.000
_cell.length_b   1.000
_cell.length_c   1.000
_cell.angle_alpha   90.00
_cell.angle_beta   90.00
_cell.angle_gamma   90.00
#
_symmetry.space_group_name_H-M   'P 1'
#
loop_
_entity.id
_entity.type
_entity.pdbx_description
1 polymer ?
#
loop_
_entity_poly.entity_id
_entity_poly.type
_entity_poly.pdbx_seq_one_letter_code
_entity_poly.pdbx_strand_id
1 'polypeptide(L)'
;MSQKWKPLKQVGVIGVPFEKGQKKYGVSVAPAAMRSAGLIEQLREIDGLDVKDYGDIDIPSCHEAATVDNMAYLPLVSACNRSLSNKMTQVLNDGRLAVTIGGDHSIGVGTVDGHYSVNEDMILIWVDAHADINTNKTSDSGSVHGMPVALLVKELSDYWPYLPTMDWQVPKFSIKNLGYIGLRSVDHYERLAIEKYKVPTFAMEDIEDHGIRTSINHILHVLDPEKKKPIHVSFDIDSLDALEAPSTGTSVRGGLTLREAIKLMEIIHSTGRLRALDLVEINPAIGNDSDRKRTIEAGLCILKAALGFSRRGTSPRGATDLPIISASFKISSCLETKQEKESGEEKNGMRAIADKYFSKISNIESKYIINEGLSKTISNLLQGKVNAFPLYKVSLSLDRKPVKIPWTLDLASPLDDSHYKKKFKYLKIKKVPAPGN
;
A
#
# COMPACT_ATOMS: atom_id res chain seq x y z
N MET A 1 3.41 25.82 14.63
CA MET A 1 2.67 24.82 13.81
C MET A 1 3.60 23.65 13.59
N SER A 2 3.29 22.45 14.11
CA SER A 2 4.13 21.28 13.88
C SER A 2 4.08 20.91 12.40
N GLN A 3 5.25 20.69 11.79
CA GLN A 3 5.34 20.20 10.42
C GLN A 3 4.61 18.85 10.35
N LYS A 4 3.53 18.79 9.56
CA LYS A 4 2.72 17.58 9.43
C LYS A 4 3.50 16.59 8.56
N TRP A 5 4.01 15.54 9.18
CA TRP A 5 4.66 14.43 8.48
C TRP A 5 3.73 13.89 7.39
N LYS A 6 4.32 13.52 6.26
CA LYS A 6 3.64 12.81 5.18
C LYS A 6 4.32 11.45 4.99
N PRO A 7 3.56 10.38 4.73
CA PRO A 7 4.14 9.09 4.37
C PRO A 7 5.10 9.24 3.19
N LEU A 8 6.26 8.61 3.28
CA LEU A 8 7.19 8.52 2.16
C LEU A 8 6.61 7.62 1.09
N LYS A 9 6.86 8.00 -0.16
CA LYS A 9 6.43 7.26 -1.34
C LYS A 9 7.59 6.52 -2.00
N GLN A 10 8.82 6.97 -1.76
CA GLN A 10 10.03 6.31 -2.22
C GLN A 10 10.42 5.23 -1.21
N VAL A 11 10.50 3.99 -1.68
CA VAL A 11 10.85 2.82 -0.88
C VAL A 11 12.10 2.19 -1.47
N GLY A 12 13.03 1.81 -0.60
CA GLY A 12 14.21 1.02 -0.94
C GLY A 12 14.13 -0.34 -0.25
N VAL A 13 14.07 -1.42 -1.02
CA VAL A 13 14.07 -2.78 -0.49
C VAL A 13 15.51 -3.31 -0.44
N ILE A 14 15.94 -3.83 0.71
CA ILE A 14 17.26 -4.42 0.94
C ILE A 14 17.04 -5.87 1.38
N GLY A 15 17.70 -6.83 0.76
CA GLY A 15 17.71 -8.21 1.26
C GLY A 15 18.97 -8.52 2.06
N VAL A 16 18.84 -9.30 3.12
CA VAL A 16 19.94 -9.67 4.01
C VAL A 16 19.93 -11.18 4.23
N PRO A 17 20.56 -11.98 3.35
CA PRO A 17 20.56 -13.44 3.45
C PRO A 17 21.55 -13.94 4.53
N PHE A 18 21.26 -13.66 5.80
CA PHE A 18 22.13 -13.97 6.93
C PHE A 18 21.44 -14.86 7.98
N GLU A 19 22.18 -15.81 8.55
CA GLU A 19 21.61 -16.80 9.48
C GLU A 19 22.56 -17.19 10.64
N LYS A 20 23.70 -16.52 10.82
CA LYS A 20 24.71 -16.94 11.81
C LYS A 20 24.50 -16.34 13.20
N GLY A 21 23.48 -15.51 13.40
CA GLY A 21 23.04 -15.05 14.72
C GLY A 21 22.33 -16.14 15.53
N GLN A 22 21.97 -17.26 14.90
CA GLN A 22 21.23 -18.37 15.51
C GLN A 22 21.67 -19.74 14.96
N LYS A 23 21.05 -20.83 15.45
CA LYS A 23 21.53 -22.21 15.24
C LYS A 23 20.84 -22.96 14.09
N LYS A 24 19.64 -22.55 13.68
CA LYS A 24 18.85 -23.19 12.62
C LYS A 24 19.27 -22.69 11.25
N TYR A 25 19.21 -23.56 10.25
CA TYR A 25 19.40 -23.16 8.87
C TYR A 25 18.11 -22.59 8.28
N GLY A 26 18.21 -21.66 7.32
CA GLY A 26 17.13 -21.37 6.38
C GLY A 26 16.57 -19.95 6.40
N VAL A 27 16.75 -19.17 7.47
CA VAL A 27 16.35 -17.74 7.49
C VAL A 27 17.09 -16.92 6.43
N SER A 28 18.31 -17.31 6.08
CA SER A 28 19.08 -16.72 4.98
C SER A 28 18.39 -16.83 3.60
N VAL A 29 17.41 -17.74 3.44
CA VAL A 29 16.66 -17.94 2.19
C VAL A 29 15.47 -16.97 2.08
N ALA A 30 15.05 -16.35 3.17
CA ALA A 30 13.86 -15.50 3.22
C ALA A 30 13.85 -14.34 2.21
N PRO A 31 14.95 -13.58 1.99
CA PRO A 31 14.94 -12.51 1.00
C PRO A 31 14.60 -13.01 -0.41
N ALA A 32 15.19 -14.12 -0.83
CA ALA A 32 14.92 -14.74 -2.13
C ALA A 32 13.49 -15.32 -2.21
N ALA A 33 13.01 -15.94 -1.14
CA ALA A 33 11.65 -16.49 -1.07
C ALA A 33 10.58 -15.40 -1.14
N MET A 34 10.76 -14.30 -0.39
CA MET A 34 9.85 -13.16 -0.40
C MET A 34 9.80 -12.50 -1.78
N ARG A 35 10.95 -12.30 -2.43
CA ARG A 35 10.99 -11.80 -3.82
C ARG A 35 10.27 -12.73 -4.79
N SER A 36 10.51 -14.04 -4.67
CA SER A 36 9.88 -15.06 -5.51
C SER A 36 8.35 -15.14 -5.29
N ALA A 37 7.86 -14.75 -4.11
CA ALA A 37 6.44 -14.59 -3.81
C ALA A 37 5.84 -13.27 -4.35
N GLY A 38 6.61 -12.48 -5.11
CA GLY A 38 6.15 -11.25 -5.75
C GLY A 38 6.22 -10.02 -4.85
N LEU A 39 7.11 -9.98 -3.86
CA LEU A 39 7.27 -8.84 -2.96
C LEU A 39 7.35 -7.50 -3.72
N ILE A 40 8.22 -7.41 -4.71
CA ILE A 40 8.49 -6.15 -5.40
C ILE A 40 7.27 -5.70 -6.23
N GLU A 41 6.66 -6.63 -6.95
CA GLU A 41 5.47 -6.41 -7.77
C GLU A 41 4.30 -5.95 -6.91
N GLN A 42 4.05 -6.65 -5.81
CA GLN A 42 2.97 -6.36 -4.89
C GLN A 42 3.14 -5.02 -4.16
N LEU A 43 4.37 -4.57 -3.90
CA LEU A 43 4.61 -3.23 -3.35
C LEU A 43 4.40 -2.14 -4.41
N ARG A 44 4.75 -2.40 -5.69
CA ARG A 44 4.51 -1.47 -6.82
C ARG A 44 3.03 -1.30 -7.15
N GLU A 45 2.19 -2.28 -6.82
CA GLU A 45 0.73 -2.16 -6.93
C GLU A 45 0.13 -1.16 -5.94
N ILE A 46 0.84 -0.83 -4.86
CA ILE A 46 0.37 0.19 -3.91
C ILE A 46 0.49 1.54 -4.60
N ASP A 47 -0.66 2.17 -4.79
CA ASP A 47 -0.79 3.38 -5.56
C ASP A 47 0.26 4.44 -5.15
N GLY A 48 1.12 4.79 -6.10
CA GLY A 48 2.17 5.81 -5.98
C GLY A 48 3.36 5.53 -5.11
N LEU A 49 3.60 4.28 -4.77
CA LEU A 49 4.91 3.89 -4.30
C LEU A 49 5.89 3.85 -5.47
N ASP A 50 7.08 4.41 -5.24
CA ASP A 50 8.26 4.22 -6.08
C ASP A 50 9.19 3.23 -5.38
N VAL A 51 9.15 1.97 -5.80
CA VAL A 51 9.90 0.87 -5.21
C VAL A 51 11.18 0.61 -5.99
N LYS A 52 12.32 0.82 -5.32
CA LYS A 52 13.66 0.44 -5.80
C LYS A 52 14.16 -0.76 -5.00
N ASP A 53 14.45 -1.86 -5.67
CA ASP A 53 15.15 -3.00 -5.07
C ASP A 53 16.66 -2.75 -5.14
N TYR A 54 17.32 -2.72 -3.98
CA TYR A 54 18.78 -2.54 -3.86
C TYR A 54 19.52 -3.88 -3.93
N GLY A 55 18.80 -4.99 -4.10
CA GLY A 55 19.36 -6.33 -4.11
C GLY A 55 19.66 -6.83 -2.70
N ASP A 56 20.43 -7.91 -2.63
CA ASP A 56 20.97 -8.42 -1.38
C ASP A 56 22.28 -7.71 -1.04
N ILE A 57 22.55 -7.54 0.25
CA ILE A 57 23.84 -6.98 0.67
C ILE A 57 24.97 -7.97 0.37
N ASP A 58 26.14 -7.44 0.02
CA ASP A 58 27.37 -8.21 0.01
C ASP A 58 27.81 -8.45 1.46
N ILE A 59 27.83 -9.72 1.87
CA ILE A 59 28.31 -10.15 3.19
C ILE A 59 29.79 -10.52 3.03
N PRO A 60 30.74 -9.74 3.57
CA PRO A 60 32.15 -10.03 3.42
C PRO A 60 32.49 -11.39 4.05
N SER A 61 33.37 -12.15 3.40
CA SER A 61 33.99 -13.31 4.03
C SER A 61 34.84 -12.83 5.21
N CYS A 62 34.47 -13.24 6.43
CA CYS A 62 35.28 -12.99 7.61
C CYS A 62 36.08 -14.25 7.95
N HIS A 63 37.41 -14.12 7.99
CA HIS A 63 38.34 -15.18 8.38
C HIS A 63 38.92 -14.96 9.77
N GLU A 64 38.48 -13.94 10.49
CA GLU A 64 38.97 -13.64 11.84
C GLU A 64 38.47 -14.72 12.81
N ALA A 65 39.43 -15.45 13.39
CA ALA A 65 39.18 -16.40 14.46
C ALA A 65 39.14 -15.68 15.81
N ALA A 66 38.20 -14.75 15.97
CA ALA A 66 37.93 -14.11 17.25
C ALA A 66 36.72 -14.75 17.91
N THR A 67 36.88 -15.21 19.15
CA THR A 67 35.80 -15.79 19.95
C THR A 67 35.54 -14.90 21.16
N VAL A 68 34.26 -14.70 21.45
CA VAL A 68 33.80 -14.12 22.71
C VAL A 68 32.95 -15.18 23.38
N ASP A 69 33.16 -15.34 24.69
CA ASP A 69 32.39 -16.31 25.46
C ASP A 69 30.89 -16.03 25.31
N ASN A 70 30.13 -17.09 25.08
CA ASN A 70 28.69 -17.06 24.90
C ASN A 70 28.19 -16.11 23.78
N MET A 71 28.94 -15.96 22.69
CA MET A 71 28.50 -15.27 21.47
C MET A 71 28.93 -16.04 20.22
N ALA A 72 28.02 -16.82 19.65
CA ALA A 72 28.30 -17.63 18.47
C ALA A 72 28.52 -16.78 17.22
N TYR A 73 29.57 -17.11 16.44
CA TYR A 73 29.85 -16.52 15.13
C TYR A 73 29.95 -14.98 15.09
N LEU A 74 30.33 -14.34 16.20
CA LEU A 74 30.39 -12.88 16.32
C LEU A 74 31.12 -12.17 15.15
N PRO A 75 32.28 -12.64 14.64
CA PRO A 75 32.94 -11.97 13.51
C PRO A 75 32.09 -11.92 12.24
N LEU A 76 31.31 -12.97 11.96
CA LEU A 76 30.39 -13.02 10.80
C LEU A 76 29.18 -12.10 11.02
N VAL A 77 28.62 -12.10 12.23
CA VAL A 77 27.53 -11.19 12.62
C VAL A 77 27.98 -9.74 12.48
N SER A 78 29.18 -9.43 12.95
CA SER A 78 29.77 -8.10 12.88
C SER A 78 30.01 -7.64 11.43
N ALA A 79 30.62 -8.48 10.59
CA ALA A 79 30.88 -8.18 9.20
C ALA A 79 29.59 -7.92 8.39
N CYS A 80 28.57 -8.75 8.61
CA CYS A 80 27.25 -8.56 8.01
C CYS A 80 26.62 -7.22 8.43
N ASN A 81 26.57 -6.96 9.74
CA ASN A 81 25.96 -5.75 10.29
C ASN A 81 26.68 -4.46 9.88
N ARG A 82 28.01 -4.49 9.75
CA ARG A 82 28.78 -3.35 9.23
C ARG A 82 28.41 -3.03 7.78
N SER A 83 28.30 -4.06 6.94
CA SER A 83 27.87 -3.90 5.54
C SER A 83 26.44 -3.36 5.47
N LEU A 84 25.55 -3.89 6.32
CA LEU A 84 24.16 -3.49 6.40
C LEU A 84 23.98 -2.05 6.89
N SER A 85 24.72 -1.60 7.91
CA SER A 85 24.68 -0.21 8.40
C SER A 85 25.02 0.79 7.29
N ASN A 86 26.06 0.50 6.50
CA ASN A 86 26.41 1.32 5.34
C ASN A 86 25.30 1.33 4.27
N LYS A 87 24.68 0.18 3.98
CA LYS A 87 23.58 0.08 3.02
C LYS A 87 22.34 0.84 3.49
N MET A 88 22.00 0.74 4.77
CA MET A 88 20.88 1.44 5.38
C MET A 88 21.07 2.95 5.34
N THR A 89 22.26 3.41 5.71
CA THR A 89 22.66 4.82 5.60
C THR A 89 22.51 5.32 4.16
N GLN A 90 22.94 4.52 3.17
CA GLN A 90 22.78 4.85 1.75
C GLN A 90 21.30 5.02 1.35
N VAL A 91 20.45 4.03 1.68
CA VAL A 91 19.02 4.06 1.29
C VAL A 91 18.27 5.24 1.91
N LEU A 92 18.56 5.54 3.17
CA LEU A 92 17.96 6.68 3.87
C LEU A 92 18.43 8.02 3.31
N ASN A 93 19.72 8.16 2.98
CA ASN A 93 20.27 9.35 2.32
C ASN A 93 19.76 9.55 0.89
N ASP A 94 19.38 8.47 0.20
CA ASP A 94 18.64 8.52 -1.08
C ASP A 94 17.19 9.03 -0.91
N GLY A 95 16.78 9.39 0.32
CA GLY A 95 15.46 9.91 0.65
C GLY A 95 14.36 8.84 0.63
N ARG A 96 14.72 7.57 0.78
CA ARG A 96 13.81 6.42 0.71
C ARG A 96 13.53 5.85 2.09
N LEU A 97 12.31 5.36 2.29
CA LEU A 97 11.99 4.46 3.41
C LEU A 97 12.72 3.14 3.16
N ALA A 98 13.57 2.72 4.11
CA ALA A 98 14.32 1.47 4.03
C ALA A 98 13.45 0.29 4.50
N VAL A 99 13.26 -0.71 3.64
CA VAL A 99 12.59 -1.97 3.95
C VAL A 99 13.62 -3.08 3.89
N THR A 100 14.00 -3.60 5.05
CA THR A 100 14.96 -4.70 5.17
C THR A 100 14.20 -6.01 5.24
N ILE A 101 14.48 -6.92 4.30
CA ILE A 101 14.03 -8.30 4.39
C ILE A 101 15.19 -9.11 4.93
N GLY A 102 15.06 -9.52 6.17
CA GLY A 102 16.11 -10.18 6.90
C GLY A 102 16.23 -11.66 6.60
N GLY A 103 17.31 -12.21 7.16
CA GLY A 103 17.28 -13.49 7.84
C GLY A 103 17.12 -13.25 9.34
N ASP A 104 18.04 -13.72 10.18
CA ASP A 104 17.88 -13.67 11.64
C ASP A 104 17.90 -12.25 12.25
N HIS A 105 17.38 -12.09 13.47
CA HIS A 105 17.21 -10.78 14.12
C HIS A 105 18.52 -10.11 14.57
N SER A 106 19.67 -10.80 14.49
CA SER A 106 20.97 -10.17 14.80
C SER A 106 21.32 -9.05 13.80
N ILE A 107 20.68 -9.03 12.64
CA ILE A 107 20.83 -7.96 11.65
C ILE A 107 20.28 -6.61 12.14
N GLY A 108 19.45 -6.63 13.20
CA GLY A 108 18.90 -5.43 13.83
C GLY A 108 19.99 -4.46 14.30
N VAL A 109 21.19 -4.96 14.62
CA VAL A 109 22.34 -4.10 14.96
C VAL A 109 22.69 -3.17 13.80
N GLY A 110 22.82 -3.70 12.59
CA GLY A 110 23.19 -2.95 11.40
C GLY A 110 22.07 -2.04 10.91
N THR A 111 20.81 -2.50 10.99
CA THR A 111 19.67 -1.68 10.55
C THR A 111 19.46 -0.46 11.44
N VAL A 112 19.51 -0.64 12.76
CA VAL A 112 19.33 0.45 13.71
C VAL A 112 20.56 1.38 13.72
N ASP A 113 21.78 0.85 13.68
CA ASP A 113 23.00 1.68 13.61
C ASP A 113 23.04 2.57 12.35
N GLY A 114 22.69 2.00 11.18
CA GLY A 114 22.64 2.75 9.93
C GLY A 114 21.53 3.81 9.90
N HIS A 115 20.37 3.53 10.50
CA HIS A 115 19.31 4.54 10.64
C HIS A 115 19.69 5.64 11.64
N TYR A 116 20.25 5.28 12.79
CA TYR A 116 20.70 6.23 13.79
C TYR A 116 21.74 7.21 13.23
N SER A 117 22.61 6.74 12.33
CA SER A 117 23.62 7.57 11.65
C SER A 117 23.03 8.67 10.75
N VAL A 118 21.76 8.55 10.35
CA VAL A 118 21.03 9.57 9.57
C VAL A 118 20.03 10.34 10.44
N ASN A 119 19.42 9.66 11.42
CA ASN A 119 18.36 10.18 12.28
C ASN A 119 18.61 9.82 13.75
N GLU A 120 19.51 10.54 14.43
CA GLU A 120 19.90 10.28 15.83
C GLU A 120 18.74 10.43 16.84
N ASP A 121 17.65 11.11 16.46
CA ASP A 121 16.46 11.31 17.27
C ASP A 121 15.37 10.24 17.05
N MET A 122 15.62 9.21 16.24
CA MET A 122 14.66 8.15 15.94
C MET A 122 14.13 7.43 17.19
N ILE A 123 12.89 6.92 17.09
CA ILE A 123 12.33 5.95 18.02
C ILE A 123 12.26 4.57 17.38
N LEU A 124 12.50 3.53 18.18
CA LEU A 124 12.51 2.14 17.77
C LEU A 124 11.29 1.43 18.37
N ILE A 125 10.48 0.82 17.52
CA ILE A 125 9.40 -0.07 17.93
C ILE A 125 9.84 -1.49 17.59
N TRP A 126 10.03 -2.32 18.61
CA TRP A 126 10.43 -3.71 18.49
C TRP A 126 9.20 -4.60 18.64
N VAL A 127 8.78 -5.23 17.55
CA VAL A 127 7.57 -6.05 17.45
C VAL A 127 7.98 -7.50 17.42
N ASP A 128 7.83 -8.20 18.55
CA ASP A 128 8.54 -9.47 18.78
C ASP A 128 7.87 -10.27 19.92
N ALA A 129 8.03 -11.59 19.92
CA ALA A 129 7.71 -12.44 21.08
C ALA A 129 8.76 -12.31 22.20
N HIS A 130 9.99 -11.97 21.84
CA HIS A 130 11.20 -11.89 22.66
C HIS A 130 11.68 -10.45 22.81
N ALA A 131 12.52 -10.19 23.80
CA ALA A 131 13.05 -8.84 24.03
C ALA A 131 14.38 -8.58 23.31
N ASP A 132 15.13 -9.62 22.97
CA ASP A 132 16.38 -9.54 22.23
C ASP A 132 17.41 -8.58 22.85
N ILE A 133 17.41 -8.52 24.19
CA ILE A 133 18.20 -7.58 25.00
C ILE A 133 19.12 -8.31 25.97
N ASN A 134 19.41 -9.58 25.72
CA ASN A 134 20.43 -10.29 26.46
C ASN A 134 21.84 -9.77 26.15
N THR A 135 22.70 -9.84 27.15
CA THR A 135 24.16 -9.71 26.99
C THR A 135 24.81 -11.09 26.90
N ASN A 136 26.10 -11.16 26.60
CA ASN A 136 26.84 -12.42 26.63
C ASN A 136 26.89 -13.07 28.03
N LYS A 137 26.59 -12.33 29.10
CA LYS A 137 26.53 -12.88 30.47
C LYS A 137 25.14 -13.34 30.89
N THR A 138 24.09 -12.89 30.20
CA THR A 138 22.70 -13.16 30.59
C THR A 138 21.99 -14.14 29.65
N SER A 139 22.48 -14.29 28.42
CA SER A 139 21.94 -15.26 27.47
C SER A 139 22.23 -16.70 27.93
N ASP A 140 21.24 -17.57 27.90
CA ASP A 140 21.42 -19.01 28.13
C ASP A 140 21.85 -19.77 26.87
N SER A 141 21.71 -19.15 25.67
CA SER A 141 21.84 -19.85 24.38
C SER A 141 23.14 -19.57 23.63
N GLY A 142 23.73 -18.39 23.87
CA GLY A 142 24.85 -17.82 23.12
C GLY A 142 24.52 -17.38 21.70
N SER A 143 23.24 -17.41 21.31
CA SER A 143 22.76 -16.97 20.00
C SER A 143 22.64 -15.44 19.98
N VAL A 144 23.37 -14.80 19.06
CA VAL A 144 23.46 -13.32 18.98
C VAL A 144 22.14 -12.68 18.50
N HIS A 145 21.23 -13.43 17.87
CA HIS A 145 19.92 -12.89 17.49
C HIS A 145 19.05 -12.47 18.69
N GLY A 146 19.31 -12.99 19.90
CA GLY A 146 18.68 -12.55 21.15
C GLY A 146 19.44 -11.45 21.90
N MET A 147 20.45 -10.85 21.27
CA MET A 147 21.29 -9.80 21.84
C MET A 147 21.29 -8.43 21.12
N PRO A 148 20.64 -8.22 19.94
CA PRO A 148 20.87 -7.03 19.12
C PRO A 148 20.53 -5.72 19.86
N VAL A 149 19.47 -5.67 20.66
CA VAL A 149 19.09 -4.45 21.39
C VAL A 149 20.16 -4.08 22.41
N ALA A 150 20.71 -5.05 23.13
CA ALA A 150 21.74 -4.81 24.12
C ALA A 150 23.07 -4.33 23.50
N LEU A 151 23.37 -4.72 22.27
CA LEU A 151 24.52 -4.23 21.50
C LEU A 151 24.32 -2.77 21.02
N LEU A 152 23.07 -2.31 20.91
CA LEU A 152 22.74 -0.97 20.41
C LEU A 152 22.65 0.09 21.52
N VAL A 153 22.16 -0.29 22.69
CA VAL A 153 21.79 0.68 23.74
C VAL A 153 22.97 1.13 24.59
N LYS A 154 23.15 2.44 24.73
CA LYS A 154 24.23 3.02 25.53
C LYS A 154 24.16 2.65 27.00
N GLU A 155 22.96 2.47 27.55
CA GLU A 155 22.73 2.12 28.96
C GLU A 155 23.18 0.69 29.31
N LEU A 156 23.52 -0.14 28.32
CA LEU A 156 24.10 -1.47 28.51
C LEU A 156 25.56 -1.57 28.05
N SER A 157 26.20 -0.47 27.63
CA SER A 157 27.58 -0.47 27.12
C SER A 157 28.59 -1.07 28.11
N ASP A 158 28.50 -0.72 29.40
CA ASP A 158 29.40 -1.22 30.45
C ASP A 158 29.22 -2.71 30.79
N TYR A 159 28.17 -3.37 30.28
CA TYR A 159 27.91 -4.78 30.54
C TYR A 159 28.64 -5.71 29.58
N TRP A 160 29.19 -5.18 28.49
CA TRP A 160 29.92 -5.93 27.48
C TRP A 160 31.42 -6.04 27.81
N PRO A 161 32.05 -7.21 27.56
CA PRO A 161 33.50 -7.26 27.43
C PRO A 161 33.93 -6.48 26.16
N TYR A 162 35.23 -6.35 25.95
CA TYR A 162 35.72 -5.99 24.61
C TYR A 162 35.21 -7.01 23.59
N LEU A 163 34.56 -6.51 22.53
CA LEU A 163 34.02 -7.31 21.43
C LEU A 163 34.91 -7.13 20.21
N PRO A 164 35.78 -8.10 19.87
CA PRO A 164 36.58 -8.04 18.67
C PRO A 164 35.69 -7.86 17.43
N THR A 165 36.23 -7.19 16.41
CA THR A 165 35.59 -6.94 15.10
C THR A 165 34.43 -5.94 15.13
N MET A 166 33.89 -5.60 16.30
CA MET A 166 32.77 -4.68 16.49
C MET A 166 33.20 -3.22 16.68
N ASP A 167 34.48 -2.87 16.52
CA ASP A 167 35.02 -1.50 16.73
C ASP A 167 34.33 -0.41 15.89
N TRP A 168 33.67 -0.82 14.80
CA TRP A 168 32.92 0.08 13.94
C TRP A 168 31.60 0.55 14.57
N GLN A 169 31.05 -0.20 15.53
CA GLN A 169 29.77 0.08 16.18
C GLN A 169 30.03 0.57 17.61
N VAL A 170 29.37 1.66 17.98
CA VAL A 170 29.42 2.23 19.32
C VAL A 170 27.99 2.34 19.84
N PRO A 171 27.64 1.76 21.00
CA PRO A 171 26.29 1.83 21.55
C PRO A 171 25.92 3.29 21.90
N LYS A 172 25.15 3.94 21.01
CA LYS A 172 24.73 5.35 21.15
C LYS A 172 23.22 5.50 21.31
N PHE A 173 22.45 4.53 20.82
CA PHE A 173 21.00 4.55 20.90
C PHE A 173 20.59 4.54 22.39
N SER A 174 19.63 5.37 22.77
CA SER A 174 19.14 5.37 24.15
C SER A 174 17.98 4.40 24.28
N ILE A 175 18.04 3.52 25.28
CA ILE A 175 16.95 2.60 25.59
C ILE A 175 15.63 3.32 25.90
N LYS A 176 15.66 4.61 26.24
CA LYS A 176 14.47 5.44 26.44
C LYS A 176 13.70 5.76 25.14
N ASN A 177 14.30 5.53 23.98
CA ASN A 177 13.66 5.69 22.67
C ASN A 177 13.16 4.33 22.11
N LEU A 178 13.21 3.26 22.90
CA LEU A 178 12.75 1.92 22.55
C LEU A 178 11.34 1.67 23.12
N GLY A 179 10.49 0.99 22.37
CA GLY A 179 9.27 0.39 22.90
C GLY A 179 9.01 -1.00 22.33
N TYR A 180 8.50 -1.90 23.17
CA TYR A 180 8.22 -3.28 22.81
C TYR A 180 6.73 -3.54 22.63
N ILE A 181 6.40 -4.44 21.71
CA ILE A 181 5.03 -4.93 21.54
C ILE A 181 5.01 -6.39 21.13
N GLY A 182 4.15 -7.19 21.77
CA GLY A 182 3.96 -8.61 21.46
C GLY A 182 4.73 -9.59 22.36
N LEU A 183 5.44 -9.07 23.38
CA LEU A 183 6.27 -9.88 24.27
C LEU A 183 5.45 -10.95 24.98
N ARG A 184 5.98 -12.18 24.99
CA ARG A 184 5.39 -13.33 25.69
C ARG A 184 6.38 -14.45 26.01
N SER A 185 7.63 -14.33 25.58
CA SER A 185 8.72 -15.26 25.89
C SER A 185 9.98 -14.45 26.20
N VAL A 186 10.06 -13.95 27.43
CA VAL A 186 11.09 -13.01 27.86
C VAL A 186 11.93 -13.63 28.98
N ASP A 187 13.24 -13.62 28.83
CA ASP A 187 14.14 -14.16 29.85
C ASP A 187 14.17 -13.29 31.12
N HIS A 188 14.54 -13.88 32.25
CA HIS A 188 14.52 -13.20 33.56
C HIS A 188 15.35 -11.90 33.58
N TYR A 189 16.54 -11.92 32.97
CA TYR A 189 17.41 -10.73 32.91
C TYR A 189 16.95 -9.71 31.87
N GLU A 190 16.30 -10.15 30.79
CA GLU A 190 15.66 -9.24 29.83
C GLU A 190 14.50 -8.49 30.49
N ARG A 191 13.65 -9.22 31.24
CA ARG A 191 12.57 -8.62 32.01
C ARG A 191 13.11 -7.60 33.03
N LEU A 192 14.19 -7.94 33.73
CA LEU A 192 14.86 -7.02 34.65
C LEU A 192 15.36 -5.76 33.93
N ALA A 193 15.95 -5.88 32.73
CA ALA A 193 16.41 -4.73 31.95
C ALA A 193 15.24 -3.81 31.56
N ILE A 194 14.14 -4.39 31.05
CA ILE A 194 12.93 -3.66 30.68
C ILE A 194 12.39 -2.86 31.88
N GLU A 195 12.27 -3.49 33.05
CA GLU A 195 11.75 -2.84 34.26
C GLU A 195 12.71 -1.77 34.82
N LYS A 196 14.00 -2.10 34.91
CA LYS A 196 15.04 -1.19 35.41
C LYS A 196 15.06 0.12 34.62
N TYR A 197 14.97 0.03 33.29
CA TYR A 197 15.03 1.18 32.40
C TYR A 197 13.66 1.76 32.02
N LYS A 198 12.57 1.16 32.53
CA LYS A 198 11.18 1.57 32.29
C LYS A 198 10.85 1.67 30.80
N VAL A 199 11.25 0.66 30.04
CA VAL A 199 10.99 0.61 28.60
C VAL A 199 9.48 0.43 28.38
N PRO A 200 8.81 1.33 27.66
CA PRO A 200 7.38 1.19 27.39
C PRO A 200 7.14 -0.10 26.61
N THR A 201 6.39 -1.01 27.22
CA THR A 201 6.21 -2.38 26.76
C THR A 201 4.74 -2.73 26.83
N PHE A 202 4.24 -3.38 25.78
CA PHE A 202 2.95 -4.06 25.81
C PHE A 202 3.18 -5.52 25.47
N ALA A 203 3.21 -6.35 26.50
CA ALA A 203 3.18 -7.81 26.37
C ALA A 203 1.79 -8.27 25.89
N MET A 204 1.66 -9.55 25.55
CA MET A 204 0.38 -10.07 25.05
C MET A 204 -0.76 -9.92 26.07
N GLU A 205 -0.49 -10.06 27.37
CA GLU A 205 -1.47 -9.79 28.44
C GLU A 205 -2.01 -8.34 28.36
N ASP A 206 -1.13 -7.35 28.21
CA ASP A 206 -1.52 -5.94 28.08
C ASP A 206 -2.32 -5.68 26.78
N ILE A 207 -2.03 -6.43 25.72
CA ILE A 207 -2.71 -6.31 24.43
C ILE A 207 -4.12 -6.92 24.51
N GLU A 208 -4.30 -8.03 25.23
CA GLU A 208 -5.61 -8.62 25.49
C GLU A 208 -6.52 -7.65 26.27
N ASP A 209 -5.95 -6.96 27.27
CA ASP A 209 -6.70 -6.02 28.12
C ASP A 209 -7.05 -4.70 27.41
N HIS A 210 -6.18 -4.19 26.55
CA HIS A 210 -6.29 -2.83 26.01
C HIS A 210 -6.54 -2.76 24.50
N GLY A 211 -6.27 -3.84 23.79
CA GLY A 211 -6.30 -3.94 22.34
C GLY A 211 -5.14 -3.22 21.65
N ILE A 212 -4.68 -3.79 20.54
CA ILE A 212 -3.48 -3.35 19.78
C ILE A 212 -3.44 -1.85 19.46
N ARG A 213 -4.61 -1.23 19.21
CA ARG A 213 -4.71 0.20 18.88
C ARG A 213 -4.30 1.07 20.07
N THR A 214 -4.77 0.73 21.26
CA THR A 214 -4.46 1.50 22.47
C THR A 214 -2.98 1.35 22.80
N SER A 215 -2.48 0.12 22.74
CA SER A 215 -1.09 -0.24 23.00
C SER A 215 -0.09 0.58 22.18
N ILE A 216 -0.21 0.55 20.84
CA ILE A 216 0.74 1.29 20.00
C ILE A 216 0.61 2.82 20.15
N ASN A 217 -0.61 3.35 20.31
CA ASN A 217 -0.76 4.80 20.50
C ASN A 217 -0.15 5.26 21.83
N HIS A 218 -0.21 4.43 22.87
CA HIS A 218 0.45 4.70 24.14
C HIS A 218 1.97 4.73 23.97
N ILE A 219 2.57 3.68 23.39
CA ILE A 219 4.03 3.64 23.13
C ILE A 219 4.48 4.87 22.33
N LEU A 220 3.80 5.18 21.22
CA LEU A 220 4.13 6.34 20.39
C LEU A 220 4.03 7.67 21.15
N HIS A 221 3.06 7.79 22.07
CA HIS A 221 2.90 8.98 22.89
C HIS A 221 3.99 9.12 23.96
N VAL A 222 4.37 8.02 24.62
CA VAL A 222 5.43 8.01 25.64
C VAL A 222 6.79 8.34 25.00
N LEU A 223 7.10 7.73 23.86
CA LEU A 223 8.40 7.90 23.20
C LEU A 223 8.55 9.27 22.49
N ASP A 224 7.44 9.80 21.98
CA ASP A 224 7.44 11.03 21.19
C ASP A 224 6.09 11.77 21.24
N PRO A 225 5.77 12.44 22.35
CA PRO A 225 4.49 13.13 22.53
C PRO A 225 4.28 14.26 21.52
N GLU A 226 5.37 14.86 21.02
CA GLU A 226 5.34 15.94 20.03
C GLU A 226 5.18 15.46 18.58
N LYS A 227 5.31 14.14 18.34
CA LYS A 227 5.16 13.50 17.03
C LYS A 227 6.16 14.06 16.00
N LYS A 228 7.41 14.24 16.42
CA LYS A 228 8.49 14.82 15.61
C LYS A 228 9.58 13.83 15.21
N LYS A 229 9.66 12.67 15.85
CA LYS A 229 10.76 11.72 15.65
C LYS A 229 10.46 10.73 14.53
N PRO A 230 11.46 10.39 13.69
CA PRO A 230 11.40 9.24 12.78
C PRO A 230 11.11 7.94 13.52
N ILE A 231 10.39 7.02 12.85
CA ILE A 231 10.08 5.70 13.40
C ILE A 231 10.87 4.63 12.63
N HIS A 232 11.55 3.78 13.38
CA HIS A 232 12.04 2.47 12.95
C HIS A 232 11.14 1.39 13.54
N VAL A 233 10.69 0.45 12.73
CA VAL A 233 10.00 -0.75 13.22
C VAL A 233 10.88 -1.96 12.92
N SER A 234 11.34 -2.66 13.95
CA SER A 234 11.94 -3.99 13.76
C SER A 234 10.84 -5.00 14.01
N PHE A 235 10.41 -5.71 12.97
CA PHE A 235 9.30 -6.64 13.02
C PHE A 235 9.80 -8.08 12.89
N ASP A 236 9.83 -8.79 14.01
CA ASP A 236 10.01 -10.23 14.02
C ASP A 236 8.70 -10.91 13.61
N ILE A 237 8.76 -11.82 12.62
CA ILE A 237 7.57 -12.56 12.22
C ILE A 237 7.04 -13.45 13.35
N ASP A 238 7.88 -13.86 14.29
CA ASP A 238 7.49 -14.66 15.44
C ASP A 238 6.67 -13.88 16.49
N SER A 239 6.56 -12.55 16.35
CA SER A 239 5.58 -11.75 17.10
C SER A 239 4.14 -12.18 16.82
N LEU A 240 3.88 -12.72 15.62
CA LEU A 240 2.61 -13.32 15.26
C LEU A 240 2.41 -14.65 15.98
N ASP A 241 1.15 -15.03 16.18
CA ASP A 241 0.84 -16.37 16.69
C ASP A 241 1.39 -17.45 15.73
N ALA A 242 1.83 -18.57 16.31
CA ALA A 242 2.33 -19.72 15.55
C ALA A 242 1.32 -20.28 14.52
N LEU A 243 0.02 -19.99 14.67
CA LEU A 243 -1.00 -20.33 13.67
C LEU A 243 -0.95 -19.45 12.43
N GLU A 244 -0.50 -18.20 12.57
CA GLU A 244 -0.37 -17.19 11.52
C GLU A 244 1.01 -17.23 10.85
N ALA A 245 2.07 -17.45 11.62
CA ALA A 245 3.46 -17.52 11.13
C ALA A 245 4.21 -18.77 11.64
N PRO A 246 3.83 -19.98 11.23
CA PRO A 246 4.46 -21.22 11.68
C PRO A 246 5.92 -21.40 11.22
N SER A 247 6.33 -20.79 10.09
CA SER A 247 7.66 -20.95 9.50
C SER A 247 8.66 -19.93 10.05
N THR A 248 8.95 -20.02 11.34
CA THR A 248 9.96 -19.21 12.05
C THR A 248 10.78 -20.07 13.03
N GLY A 249 11.95 -19.59 13.43
CA GLY A 249 12.87 -20.28 14.32
C GLY A 249 12.32 -20.47 15.74
N THR A 250 11.69 -19.47 16.32
CA THR A 250 11.31 -19.43 17.74
C THR A 250 9.82 -19.19 17.89
N SER A 251 8.99 -20.03 17.24
CA SER A 251 7.54 -19.85 17.29
C SER A 251 6.96 -20.04 18.70
N VAL A 252 6.22 -19.03 19.18
CA VAL A 252 5.54 -19.04 20.47
C VAL A 252 4.04 -18.85 20.27
N ARG A 253 3.20 -19.67 20.92
CA ARG A 253 1.73 -19.52 20.88
C ARG A 253 1.25 -18.33 21.71
N GLY A 254 0.01 -17.89 21.46
CA GLY A 254 -0.60 -16.73 22.10
C GLY A 254 -0.04 -15.42 21.57
N GLY A 255 0.35 -15.37 20.29
CA GLY A 255 0.92 -14.17 19.66
C GLY A 255 -0.13 -13.27 19.03
N LEU A 256 0.35 -12.23 18.35
CA LEU A 256 -0.52 -11.33 17.59
C LEU A 256 -1.26 -12.08 16.50
N THR A 257 -2.56 -11.81 16.34
CA THR A 257 -3.27 -12.20 15.12
C THR A 257 -2.77 -11.37 13.94
N LEU A 258 -2.91 -11.88 12.72
CA LEU A 258 -2.55 -11.10 11.53
C LEU A 258 -3.35 -9.79 11.43
N ARG A 259 -4.58 -9.77 11.94
CA ARG A 259 -5.43 -8.57 11.98
C ARG A 259 -4.85 -7.47 12.88
N GLU A 260 -4.24 -7.84 14.00
CA GLU A 260 -3.61 -6.92 14.94
C GLU A 260 -2.31 -6.37 14.39
N ALA A 261 -1.44 -7.22 13.83
CA ALA A 261 -0.22 -6.77 13.17
C ALA A 261 -0.50 -5.82 11.99
N ILE A 262 -1.51 -6.11 11.16
CA ILE A 262 -1.92 -5.17 10.10
C ILE A 262 -2.43 -3.86 10.72
N LYS A 263 -3.23 -3.90 11.79
CA LYS A 263 -3.75 -2.70 12.47
C LYS A 263 -2.62 -1.86 13.06
N LEU A 264 -1.60 -2.51 13.65
CA LEU A 264 -0.38 -1.90 14.16
C LEU A 264 0.31 -1.10 13.05
N MET A 265 0.63 -1.76 11.94
CA MET A 265 1.35 -1.13 10.83
C MET A 265 0.53 -0.04 10.12
N GLU A 266 -0.79 -0.18 10.02
CA GLU A 266 -1.67 0.90 9.53
C GLU A 266 -1.61 2.15 10.42
N ILE A 267 -1.52 1.97 11.75
CA ILE A 267 -1.40 3.11 12.69
C ILE A 267 -0.03 3.76 12.50
N ILE A 268 1.04 2.97 12.44
CA ILE A 268 2.40 3.47 12.22
C ILE A 268 2.49 4.22 10.88
N HIS A 269 1.97 3.65 9.79
CA HIS A 269 1.89 4.29 8.48
C HIS A 269 1.17 5.65 8.56
N SER A 270 0.03 5.71 9.25
CA SER A 270 -0.78 6.92 9.36
C SER A 270 -0.07 8.09 10.06
N THR A 271 1.00 7.81 10.81
CA THR A 271 1.84 8.87 11.39
C THR A 271 2.62 9.65 10.33
N GLY A 272 2.93 9.03 9.18
CA GLY A 272 3.84 9.55 8.17
C GLY A 272 5.33 9.53 8.57
N ARG A 273 5.66 8.97 9.75
CA ARG A 273 7.00 9.05 10.38
C ARG A 273 7.86 7.81 10.15
N LEU A 274 7.32 6.72 9.59
CA LEU A 274 8.08 5.52 9.28
C LEU A 274 9.22 5.83 8.30
N ARG A 275 10.44 5.44 8.66
CA ARG A 275 11.66 5.62 7.85
C ARG A 275 12.42 4.31 7.63
N ALA A 276 12.34 3.37 8.56
CA ALA A 276 12.90 2.03 8.42
C ALA A 276 11.92 0.97 8.92
N LEU A 277 11.88 -0.16 8.23
CA LEU A 277 11.12 -1.34 8.59
C LEU A 277 11.95 -2.60 8.31
N ASP A 278 12.21 -3.39 9.35
CA ASP A 278 12.81 -4.70 9.21
C ASP A 278 11.73 -5.77 9.32
N LEU A 279 11.79 -6.78 8.46
CA LEU A 279 10.98 -7.99 8.55
C LEU A 279 11.92 -9.19 8.60
N VAL A 280 12.00 -9.85 9.75
CA VAL A 280 13.04 -10.84 10.07
C VAL A 280 12.45 -12.19 10.47
N GLU A 281 13.34 -13.19 10.64
CA GLU A 281 13.07 -14.55 11.16
C GLU A 281 12.06 -15.41 10.38
N ILE A 282 11.61 -14.96 9.21
CA ILE A 282 10.93 -15.85 8.26
C ILE A 282 11.92 -16.96 7.89
N ASN A 283 11.55 -18.22 8.11
CA ASN A 283 12.40 -19.37 7.81
C ASN A 283 11.69 -20.33 6.84
N PRO A 284 11.91 -20.19 5.52
CA PRO A 284 11.36 -21.10 4.52
C PRO A 284 11.89 -22.55 4.61
N ALA A 285 12.83 -22.89 5.49
CA ALA A 285 13.23 -24.28 5.72
C ALA A 285 12.38 -24.98 6.81
N ILE A 286 11.54 -24.24 7.54
CA ILE A 286 10.71 -24.75 8.64
C ILE A 286 9.26 -24.92 8.18
N GLY A 287 8.66 -26.06 8.52
CA GLY A 287 7.25 -26.35 8.23
C GLY A 287 7.00 -26.88 6.81
N ASN A 288 5.75 -27.24 6.55
CA ASN A 288 5.32 -27.73 5.24
C ASN A 288 5.03 -26.56 4.27
N ASP A 289 4.68 -26.87 3.02
CA ASP A 289 4.44 -25.87 1.97
C ASP A 289 3.36 -24.85 2.33
N SER A 290 2.31 -25.28 3.04
CA SER A 290 1.23 -24.44 3.54
C SER A 290 1.73 -23.48 4.62
N ASP A 291 2.54 -23.97 5.55
CA ASP A 291 3.12 -23.17 6.64
C ASP A 291 4.01 -22.04 6.09
N ARG A 292 4.86 -22.40 5.11
CA ARG A 292 5.76 -21.45 4.45
C ARG A 292 5.00 -20.39 3.68
N LYS A 293 4.01 -20.81 2.90
CA LYS A 293 3.15 -19.90 2.14
C LYS A 293 2.42 -18.94 3.07
N ARG A 294 1.84 -19.46 4.16
CA ARG A 294 1.11 -18.64 5.14
C ARG A 294 2.01 -17.58 5.79
N THR A 295 3.21 -17.99 6.20
CA THR A 295 4.17 -17.09 6.87
C THR A 295 4.66 -15.98 5.92
N ILE A 296 4.98 -16.34 4.66
CA ILE A 296 5.36 -15.38 3.62
C ILE A 296 4.21 -14.41 3.31
N GLU A 297 2.98 -14.91 3.17
CA GLU A 297 1.79 -14.09 2.94
C GLU A 297 1.52 -13.12 4.11
N ALA A 298 1.70 -13.58 5.36
CA ALA A 298 1.61 -12.74 6.54
C ALA A 298 2.64 -11.59 6.51
N GLY A 299 3.90 -11.91 6.21
CA GLY A 299 4.96 -10.91 6.03
C GLY A 299 4.63 -9.88 4.94
N LEU A 300 4.13 -10.33 3.78
CA LEU A 300 3.68 -9.44 2.70
C LEU A 300 2.52 -8.53 3.14
N CYS A 301 1.55 -9.06 3.89
CA CYS A 301 0.46 -8.26 4.44
C CYS A 301 0.95 -7.16 5.40
N ILE A 302 1.94 -7.48 6.25
CA ILE A 302 2.56 -6.52 7.18
C ILE A 302 3.26 -5.40 6.41
N LEU A 303 4.09 -5.74 5.43
CA LEU A 303 4.80 -4.76 4.58
C LEU A 303 3.82 -3.86 3.82
N LYS A 304 2.79 -4.45 3.21
CA LYS A 304 1.74 -3.69 2.51
C LYS A 304 1.06 -2.69 3.44
N ALA A 305 0.67 -3.13 4.64
CA ALA A 305 0.01 -2.27 5.63
C ALA A 305 0.90 -1.11 6.08
N ALA A 306 2.20 -1.36 6.29
CA ALA A 306 3.20 -0.35 6.64
C ALA A 306 3.39 0.70 5.55
N LEU A 307 3.17 0.29 4.29
CA LEU A 307 3.42 1.07 3.10
C LEU A 307 2.17 1.70 2.49
N GLY A 308 1.03 1.62 3.19
CA GLY A 308 -0.18 2.38 2.86
C GLY A 308 -1.23 1.61 2.09
N PHE A 309 -1.07 0.28 1.94
CA PHE A 309 -2.18 -0.56 1.52
C PHE A 309 -3.30 -0.48 2.56
N SER A 310 -4.50 -0.18 2.06
CA SER A 310 -5.70 -0.05 2.89
C SER A 310 -6.59 -1.27 2.71
N ARG A 311 -6.96 -1.93 3.81
CA ARG A 311 -7.98 -2.99 3.81
C ARG A 311 -9.36 -2.52 3.35
N ARG A 312 -9.61 -1.21 3.33
CA ARG A 312 -10.84 -0.63 2.76
C ARG A 312 -10.80 -0.55 1.22
N GLY A 313 -9.70 -0.94 0.60
CA GLY A 313 -9.38 -0.64 -0.78
C GLY A 313 -8.84 0.77 -0.96
N THR A 314 -8.38 1.05 -2.19
CA THR A 314 -7.86 2.35 -2.63
C THR A 314 -8.65 2.84 -3.84
N SER A 315 -9.14 4.08 -3.78
CA SER A 315 -9.74 4.73 -4.95
C SER A 315 -8.66 5.01 -5.99
N PRO A 316 -8.94 4.90 -7.30
CA PRO A 316 -8.00 5.33 -8.33
C PRO A 316 -7.60 6.79 -8.13
N ARG A 317 -6.31 7.06 -8.34
CA ARG A 317 -5.73 8.37 -8.09
C ARG A 317 -6.32 9.42 -9.03
N GLY A 318 -6.83 10.52 -8.48
CA GLY A 318 -7.45 11.59 -9.27
C GLY A 318 -8.84 11.26 -9.81
N ALA A 319 -9.37 10.07 -9.56
CA ALA A 319 -10.76 9.75 -9.87
C ALA A 319 -11.67 10.36 -8.80
N THR A 320 -12.47 11.34 -9.22
CA THR A 320 -13.57 11.89 -8.42
C THR A 320 -14.91 11.25 -8.76
N ASP A 321 -14.95 10.44 -9.81
CA ASP A 321 -16.15 9.80 -10.33
C ASP A 321 -15.81 8.46 -11.00
N LEU A 322 -16.83 7.63 -11.22
CA LEU A 322 -16.71 6.40 -12.00
C LEU A 322 -16.52 6.72 -13.49
N PRO A 323 -15.75 5.90 -14.24
CA PRO A 323 -15.62 6.10 -15.67
C PRO A 323 -16.99 5.98 -16.35
N ILE A 324 -17.53 7.11 -16.80
CA ILE A 324 -18.68 7.14 -17.69
C ILE A 324 -18.15 6.83 -19.09
N ILE A 325 -18.78 5.88 -19.81
CA ILE A 325 -18.47 5.63 -21.22
C ILE A 325 -18.85 6.89 -22.01
N SER A 326 -17.90 7.81 -22.16
CA SER A 326 -18.07 8.96 -23.03
C SER A 326 -17.85 8.49 -24.46
N ALA A 327 -18.94 8.24 -25.18
CA ALA A 327 -18.87 8.26 -26.64
C ALA A 327 -18.44 9.67 -27.04
N SER A 328 -17.16 9.83 -27.41
CA SER A 328 -16.62 11.09 -27.91
C SER A 328 -17.27 11.42 -29.25
N PHE A 329 -18.31 12.25 -29.22
CA PHE A 329 -18.90 12.81 -30.43
C PHE A 329 -18.03 13.96 -30.95
N LYS A 330 -17.29 13.71 -32.03
CA LYS A 330 -16.74 14.81 -32.85
C LYS A 330 -17.91 15.50 -33.55
N ILE A 331 -18.32 16.66 -33.05
CA ILE A 331 -19.18 17.59 -33.80
C ILE A 331 -18.24 18.36 -34.72
N SER A 332 -18.08 17.92 -35.97
CA SER A 332 -17.52 18.77 -37.02
C SER A 332 -18.66 19.65 -37.55
N SER A 333 -18.51 20.97 -37.40
CA SER A 333 -19.42 21.94 -38.01
C SER A 333 -19.23 21.96 -39.53
N CYS A 334 -20.10 21.27 -40.27
CA CYS A 334 -20.27 21.51 -41.70
C CYS A 334 -21.50 22.40 -41.87
N LEU A 335 -21.31 23.72 -41.83
CA LEU A 335 -22.32 24.68 -42.24
C LEU A 335 -21.76 25.53 -43.39
N GLU A 336 -22.01 25.08 -44.62
CA GLU A 336 -22.28 25.99 -45.72
C GLU A 336 -23.79 26.22 -45.75
N THR A 337 -24.22 27.39 -45.29
CA THR A 337 -25.63 27.79 -45.34
C THR A 337 -25.99 28.24 -46.75
N LYS A 338 -26.92 27.52 -47.41
CA LYS A 338 -27.79 28.13 -48.43
C LYS A 338 -29.15 28.39 -47.79
N GLN A 339 -29.50 29.66 -47.67
CA GLN A 339 -30.83 30.10 -47.26
C GLN A 339 -31.80 29.93 -48.43
N GLU A 340 -32.84 29.10 -48.26
CA GLU A 340 -34.07 29.22 -49.03
C GLU A 340 -35.20 29.64 -48.09
N LYS A 341 -36.03 30.60 -48.56
CA LYS A 341 -37.16 31.17 -47.82
C LYS A 341 -38.38 30.29 -48.03
N GLU A 342 -38.86 29.62 -46.97
CA GLU A 342 -40.17 28.95 -46.95
C GLU A 342 -41.25 29.89 -46.35
N SER A 343 -42.47 29.78 -46.87
CA SER A 343 -43.62 30.68 -46.64
C SER A 343 -44.40 30.37 -45.35
N GLY A 344 -45.20 31.33 -44.89
CA GLY A 344 -45.74 31.39 -43.52
C GLY A 344 -46.75 30.31 -43.08
N GLU A 345 -47.27 29.47 -43.98
CA GLU A 345 -48.26 28.42 -43.62
C GLU A 345 -47.61 27.16 -43.04
N GLU A 346 -46.38 26.79 -43.45
CA GLU A 346 -45.66 25.62 -42.92
C GLU A 346 -45.20 25.81 -41.47
N LYS A 347 -44.98 27.06 -41.04
CA LYS A 347 -44.59 27.41 -39.66
C LYS A 347 -45.66 27.08 -38.63
N ASN A 348 -46.93 27.24 -38.96
CA ASN A 348 -48.03 26.99 -38.03
C ASN A 348 -48.32 25.48 -37.89
N GLY A 349 -48.15 24.71 -38.96
CA GLY A 349 -48.23 23.24 -38.92
C GLY A 349 -47.11 22.61 -38.08
N MET A 350 -45.87 23.08 -38.24
CA MET A 350 -44.74 22.61 -37.43
C MET A 350 -44.86 22.98 -35.94
N ARG A 351 -45.42 24.15 -35.61
CA ARG A 351 -45.69 24.55 -34.21
C ARG A 351 -46.74 23.65 -33.56
N ALA A 352 -47.84 23.37 -34.24
CA ALA A 352 -48.88 22.50 -33.71
C ALA A 352 -48.40 21.05 -33.50
N ILE A 353 -47.52 20.55 -34.37
CA ILE A 353 -46.87 19.25 -34.21
C ILE A 353 -45.89 19.30 -33.03
N ALA A 354 -45.05 20.33 -32.92
CA ALA A 354 -44.14 20.49 -31.79
C ALA A 354 -44.90 20.51 -30.45
N ASP A 355 -45.94 21.33 -30.30
CA ASP A 355 -46.72 21.43 -29.05
C ASP A 355 -47.42 20.12 -28.67
N LYS A 356 -47.92 19.37 -29.67
CA LYS A 356 -48.54 18.05 -29.46
C LYS A 356 -47.56 16.98 -28.99
N TYR A 357 -46.29 17.07 -29.37
CA TYR A 357 -45.24 16.14 -28.93
C TYR A 357 -44.53 16.60 -27.64
N PHE A 358 -44.34 17.91 -27.43
CA PHE A 358 -43.65 18.47 -26.26
C PHE A 358 -44.47 18.40 -24.96
N SER A 359 -45.80 18.45 -25.04
CA SER A 359 -46.68 18.20 -23.87
C SER A 359 -46.53 16.79 -23.29
N LYS A 360 -46.01 15.82 -24.07
CA LYS A 360 -45.65 14.47 -23.59
C LYS A 360 -44.19 14.34 -23.13
N ILE A 361 -43.33 15.32 -23.42
CA ILE A 361 -41.89 15.32 -23.13
C ILE A 361 -41.57 16.02 -21.80
N SER A 362 -42.51 16.77 -21.23
CA SER A 362 -42.37 17.40 -19.89
C SER A 362 -42.05 16.42 -18.74
N ASN A 363 -42.14 15.10 -19.00
CA ASN A 363 -41.78 14.04 -18.06
C ASN A 363 -40.43 13.34 -18.38
N ILE A 364 -39.67 13.82 -19.37
CA ILE A 364 -38.39 13.22 -19.79
C ILE A 364 -37.18 13.89 -19.11
N GLU A 365 -37.29 15.17 -18.75
CA GLU A 365 -36.21 15.91 -18.06
C GLU A 365 -35.82 15.28 -16.70
N SER A 366 -36.72 14.51 -16.07
CA SER A 366 -36.43 13.81 -14.82
C SER A 366 -35.68 12.48 -14.99
N LYS A 367 -35.46 11.99 -16.22
CA LYS A 367 -34.80 10.70 -16.49
C LYS A 367 -33.60 10.73 -17.44
N TYR A 368 -33.32 11.84 -18.13
CA TYR A 368 -32.19 11.91 -19.07
C TYR A 368 -31.47 13.27 -19.05
N ILE A 369 -30.13 13.24 -19.06
CA ILE A 369 -29.29 14.44 -19.18
C ILE A 369 -29.34 14.93 -20.63
N ILE A 370 -30.08 16.01 -20.86
CA ILE A 370 -30.07 16.74 -22.13
C ILE A 370 -28.87 17.69 -22.11
N ASN A 371 -27.99 17.62 -23.11
CA ASN A 371 -26.84 18.54 -23.24
C ASN A 371 -27.32 20.01 -23.21
N GLU A 372 -26.62 20.85 -22.44
CA GLU A 372 -26.89 22.28 -22.25
C GLU A 372 -27.14 23.05 -23.56
N GLY A 373 -26.44 22.71 -24.64
CA GLY A 373 -26.61 23.33 -25.95
C GLY A 373 -27.96 23.04 -26.61
N LEU A 374 -28.48 21.82 -26.46
CA LEU A 374 -29.80 21.47 -26.97
C LEU A 374 -30.91 22.13 -26.14
N SER A 375 -30.75 22.12 -24.81
CA SER A 375 -31.68 22.78 -23.89
C SER A 375 -31.75 24.29 -24.13
N LYS A 376 -30.60 24.95 -24.33
CA LYS A 376 -30.51 26.38 -24.63
C LYS A 376 -31.09 26.74 -26.00
N THR A 377 -30.93 25.87 -27.00
CA THR A 377 -31.52 26.05 -28.33
C THR A 377 -33.04 25.91 -28.30
N ILE A 378 -33.55 24.92 -27.56
CA ILE A 378 -35.00 24.72 -27.33
C ILE A 378 -35.59 25.90 -26.58
N SER A 379 -34.93 26.37 -25.52
CA SER A 379 -35.36 27.53 -24.73
C SER A 379 -35.44 28.80 -25.59
N ASN A 380 -34.45 29.04 -26.46
CA ASN A 380 -34.45 30.18 -27.36
C ASN A 380 -35.55 30.10 -28.43
N LEU A 381 -35.92 28.91 -28.91
CA LEU A 381 -37.03 28.72 -29.86
C LEU A 381 -38.39 29.02 -29.20
N LEU A 382 -38.61 28.52 -27.98
CA LEU A 382 -39.85 28.76 -27.22
C LEU A 382 -40.03 30.26 -26.89
N GLN A 383 -38.92 30.97 -26.68
CA GLN A 383 -38.91 32.43 -26.49
C GLN A 383 -38.97 33.23 -27.79
N GLY A 384 -39.11 32.57 -28.96
CA GLY A 384 -39.18 33.22 -30.27
C GLY A 384 -37.88 33.88 -30.74
N LYS A 385 -36.74 33.57 -30.09
CA LYS A 385 -35.43 34.15 -30.39
C LYS A 385 -34.72 33.48 -31.59
N VAL A 386 -35.20 32.32 -32.03
CA VAL A 386 -34.71 31.61 -33.22
C VAL A 386 -35.90 31.13 -34.03
N ASN A 387 -35.83 31.16 -35.37
CA ASN A 387 -36.96 30.87 -36.26
C ASN A 387 -36.88 29.49 -36.96
N ALA A 388 -35.85 28.69 -36.69
CA ALA A 388 -35.64 27.37 -37.29
C ALA A 388 -34.97 26.42 -36.31
N PHE A 389 -35.39 25.15 -36.34
CA PHE A 389 -34.70 24.04 -35.67
C PHE A 389 -33.53 23.60 -36.56
N PRO A 390 -32.29 23.47 -36.05
CA PRO A 390 -31.29 22.71 -36.78
C PRO A 390 -31.78 21.26 -36.85
N LEU A 391 -31.89 20.70 -38.05
CA LEU A 391 -32.18 19.28 -38.26
C LEU A 391 -31.00 18.47 -37.72
N TYR A 392 -31.03 18.16 -36.42
CA TYR A 392 -30.11 17.19 -35.85
C TYR A 392 -30.57 15.80 -36.30
N LYS A 393 -29.73 15.13 -37.07
CA LYS A 393 -29.89 13.70 -37.31
C LYS A 393 -29.51 12.96 -36.02
N VAL A 394 -30.48 12.76 -35.13
CA VAL A 394 -30.30 11.93 -33.93
C VAL A 394 -30.26 10.47 -34.38
N SER A 395 -29.05 9.89 -34.45
CA SER A 395 -28.88 8.46 -34.70
C SER A 395 -28.70 7.79 -33.33
N LEU A 396 -29.78 7.22 -32.81
CA LEU A 396 -29.74 6.35 -31.63
C LEU A 396 -29.27 4.96 -32.08
N SER A 397 -28.03 4.58 -31.77
CA SER A 397 -27.59 3.20 -31.83
C SER A 397 -27.50 2.68 -30.40
N LEU A 398 -28.54 1.98 -29.97
CA LEU A 398 -28.56 1.23 -28.72
C LEU A 398 -27.94 -0.12 -28.98
N ASP A 399 -26.71 -0.33 -28.50
CA ASP A 399 -26.04 -1.61 -28.62
C ASP A 399 -26.51 -2.53 -27.47
N ARG A 400 -27.73 -3.06 -27.62
CA ARG A 400 -28.29 -4.22 -26.90
C ARG A 400 -29.56 -4.68 -27.61
N LYS A 401 -29.74 -6.02 -27.68
CA LYS A 401 -30.74 -6.79 -28.44
C LYS A 401 -32.09 -6.07 -28.67
N PRO A 402 -32.66 -6.13 -29.90
CA PRO A 402 -33.89 -5.42 -30.24
C PRO A 402 -35.06 -5.89 -29.36
N VAL A 403 -35.64 -4.97 -28.60
CA VAL A 403 -36.95 -5.17 -27.96
C VAL A 403 -38.01 -4.94 -29.03
N LYS A 404 -38.78 -5.97 -29.38
CA LYS A 404 -40.00 -5.82 -30.19
C LYS A 404 -41.06 -5.14 -29.32
N ILE A 405 -41.48 -3.95 -29.71
CA ILE A 405 -42.62 -3.25 -29.13
C ILE A 405 -43.82 -3.47 -30.08
N PRO A 406 -44.91 -4.13 -29.66
CA PRO A 406 -46.07 -4.37 -30.52
C PRO A 406 -47.03 -3.19 -30.42
N TRP A 407 -47.09 -2.34 -31.44
CA TRP A 407 -48.17 -1.35 -31.54
C TRP A 407 -48.89 -1.53 -32.87
N THR A 408 -50.14 -1.99 -32.77
CA THR A 408 -51.18 -1.90 -33.79
C THR A 408 -51.68 -0.46 -33.85
N LEU A 409 -51.88 0.05 -35.06
CA LEU A 409 -52.70 1.23 -35.31
C LEU A 409 -53.70 0.81 -36.39
N ASP A 410 -54.97 0.72 -35.99
CA ASP A 410 -56.09 0.52 -36.91
C ASP A 410 -56.16 1.70 -37.86
N LEU A 411 -56.12 1.39 -39.16
CA LEU A 411 -56.38 2.32 -40.25
C LEU A 411 -57.88 2.29 -40.57
N ALA A 412 -58.60 3.37 -40.26
CA ALA A 412 -59.82 3.77 -40.94
C ALA A 412 -60.02 5.28 -40.73
N SER A 413 -59.53 6.15 -41.63
CA SER A 413 -60.13 6.64 -42.90
C SER A 413 -60.91 7.96 -42.69
N PRO A 414 -61.20 8.77 -43.73
CA PRO A 414 -60.59 8.86 -45.06
C PRO A 414 -60.22 10.32 -45.40
N LEU A 415 -59.07 10.59 -46.00
CA LEU A 415 -58.96 11.78 -46.86
C LEU A 415 -58.14 11.46 -48.10
N ASP A 416 -58.72 11.93 -49.19
CA ASP A 416 -58.58 11.52 -50.57
C ASP A 416 -57.19 11.77 -51.17
N ASP A 417 -56.95 10.99 -52.21
CA ASP A 417 -55.73 10.81 -52.97
C ASP A 417 -55.37 12.05 -53.81
N SER A 418 -54.13 12.09 -54.29
CA SER A 418 -53.51 13.09 -55.19
C SER A 418 -52.83 14.30 -54.54
N HIS A 419 -51.54 14.17 -54.17
CA HIS A 419 -50.48 15.16 -54.53
C HIS A 419 -49.08 14.91 -53.95
N TYR A 420 -48.77 13.77 -53.33
CA TYR A 420 -47.42 13.53 -52.79
C TYR A 420 -46.75 12.26 -53.32
N LYS A 421 -46.40 12.27 -54.61
CA LYS A 421 -45.29 11.45 -55.12
C LYS A 421 -43.97 12.16 -54.81
N LYS A 422 -43.34 11.91 -53.66
CA LYS A 422 -41.90 12.20 -53.46
C LYS A 422 -41.09 10.92 -53.33
N LYS A 423 -40.21 10.74 -54.32
CA LYS A 423 -39.27 9.64 -54.55
C LYS A 423 -38.41 9.35 -53.31
N PHE A 424 -38.45 8.12 -52.81
CA PHE A 424 -37.38 7.60 -51.95
C PHE A 424 -36.17 7.21 -52.82
N LYS A 425 -35.06 7.94 -52.71
CA LYS A 425 -33.74 7.47 -53.17
C LYS A 425 -33.10 6.71 -52.02
N TYR A 426 -32.95 5.40 -52.16
CA TYR A 426 -32.19 4.57 -51.22
C TYR A 426 -30.70 4.92 -51.31
N LEU A 427 -30.08 5.21 -50.17
CA LEU A 427 -28.62 5.32 -50.03
C LEU A 427 -28.05 3.89 -49.93
N LYS A 428 -27.24 3.49 -50.92
CA LYS A 428 -26.54 2.20 -50.94
C LYS A 428 -25.36 2.29 -49.97
N ILE A 429 -25.43 1.58 -48.84
CA ILE A 429 -24.32 1.52 -47.86
C ILE A 429 -23.21 0.65 -48.44
N LYS A 430 -22.05 1.24 -48.75
CA LYS A 430 -20.82 0.49 -49.04
C LYS A 430 -20.20 0.04 -47.72
N LYS A 431 -19.97 -1.27 -47.59
CA LYS A 431 -19.20 -1.87 -46.49
C LYS A 431 -17.74 -1.41 -46.64
N VAL A 432 -17.21 -0.69 -45.66
CA VAL A 432 -15.78 -0.36 -45.60
C VAL A 432 -15.07 -1.53 -44.90
N PRO A 433 -14.02 -2.14 -45.47
CA PRO A 433 -13.25 -3.17 -44.78
C PRO A 433 -12.46 -2.55 -43.63
N ALA A 434 -12.30 -3.31 -42.53
CA ALA A 434 -11.43 -2.93 -41.42
C ALA A 434 -9.98 -2.79 -41.90
N PRO A 435 -9.21 -1.77 -41.45
CA PRO A 435 -7.80 -1.69 -41.78
C PRO A 435 -6.99 -2.63 -40.87
N GLY A 436 -6.61 -3.79 -41.45
CA GLY A 436 -5.36 -4.54 -41.24
C GLY A 436 -5.11 -5.27 -39.91
N ASN A 437 -4.69 -6.54 -40.04
CA ASN A 437 -3.99 -7.45 -39.09
C ASN A 437 -3.84 -7.06 -37.61
#